data_AF-A0A2D5E5A7-F1
#
_entry.id   AF-A0A2D5E5A7-F1
#
_cell.length_a   1.000
_cell.length_b   1.000
_cell.length_c   1.000
_cell.angle_alpha   90.00
_cell.angle_beta   90.00
_cell.angle_gamma   90.00
#
_symmetry.space_group_name_H-M   'P 1'
#
loop_
_entity.id
_entity.type
_entity.pdbx_description
1 polymer ?
#
loop_
_entity_poly.entity_id
_entity_poly.type
_entity_poly.pdbx_seq_one_letter_code
_entity_poly.pdbx_strand_id
1 'polypeptide(L)' 'MSKHENASCGTCNHFGDGIPEQQLVQIRVNPEASATVIAGCTAPDNAARHLQVNPTSHCDGWIPVAA' A
#
# COMPACT_ATOMS: atom_id res chain seq x y z
N MET A 1 13.39 -3.63 -19.82
CA MET A 1 12.41 -2.85 -19.03
C MET A 1 11.69 -3.86 -18.15
N SER A 2 12.15 -4.04 -16.92
CA SER A 2 11.81 -5.20 -16.10
C SER A 2 10.58 -4.95 -15.22
N LYS A 3 9.48 -5.67 -15.50
CA LYS A 3 8.49 -6.27 -14.59
C LYS A 3 8.04 -5.48 -13.33
N HIS A 4 7.40 -4.32 -13.48
CA HIS A 4 6.66 -3.65 -12.40
C HIS A 4 5.15 -3.53 -12.70
N GLU A 5 4.59 -4.47 -13.46
CA GLU A 5 3.33 -4.17 -14.15
C GLU A 5 2.07 -4.14 -13.26
N ASN A 6 2.03 -4.69 -12.05
CA ASN A 6 0.78 -4.67 -11.24
C ASN A 6 0.99 -4.81 -9.72
N ALA A 7 1.86 -4.00 -9.11
CA ALA A 7 2.02 -4.06 -7.65
C ALA A 7 1.22 -2.93 -6.99
N SER A 8 0.16 -3.29 -6.26
CA SER A 8 -0.74 -2.33 -5.64
C SER A 8 -0.21 -1.85 -4.29
N CYS A 9 -0.63 -0.65 -3.85
CA CYS A 9 -0.29 -0.06 -2.56
C CYS A 9 -0.57 -1.01 -1.39
N GLY A 10 -1.65 -1.80 -1.45
CA GLY A 10 -2.00 -2.76 -0.39
C GLY A 10 -0.95 -3.85 -0.13
N THR A 11 -0.03 -4.07 -1.08
CA THR A 11 1.10 -5.02 -0.95
C THR A 11 2.43 -4.34 -0.63
N CYS A 12 2.43 -3.01 -0.49
CA CYS A 12 3.62 -2.20 -0.25
C CYS A 12 3.94 -2.08 1.25
N ASN A 13 5.22 -2.08 1.60
CA ASN A 13 5.72 -1.84 2.96
C ASN A 13 5.43 -0.42 3.47
N HIS A 14 5.14 0.52 2.56
CA HIS A 14 4.83 1.91 2.91
C HIS A 14 3.34 2.19 3.09
N PHE A 15 2.48 1.19 2.88
CA PHE A 15 1.04 1.35 3.04
C PHE A 15 0.57 0.88 4.40
N GLY A 16 -0.41 1.58 4.97
CA GLY A 16 -1.14 1.08 6.14
C GLY A 16 -1.02 1.93 7.39
N ASP A 17 -0.45 3.12 7.30
CA ASP A 17 -0.39 4.01 8.45
C ASP A 17 -1.81 4.33 8.94
N GLY A 18 -2.02 4.16 10.25
CA GLY A 18 -3.33 4.28 10.90
C GLY A 18 -4.26 3.05 10.79
N ILE A 19 -3.84 1.95 10.14
CA ILE A 19 -4.64 0.74 10.00
C ILE A 19 -4.17 -0.36 10.99
N PRO A 20 -5.09 -1.07 11.67
CA PRO A 20 -4.74 -2.20 12.53
C PRO A 20 -4.02 -3.32 11.75
N GLU A 21 -3.06 -3.97 12.40
CA GLU A 21 -2.23 -5.02 11.79
C GLU A 21 -3.05 -6.17 11.19
N GLN A 22 -4.10 -6.62 11.88
CA GLN A 22 -4.97 -7.69 11.39
C GLN A 22 -5.67 -7.31 10.08
N GLN A 23 -6.03 -6.04 9.93
CA GLN A 23 -6.63 -5.51 8.71
C GLN A 23 -5.58 -5.38 7.60
N LEU A 24 -4.33 -5.02 7.93
CA LEU A 24 -3.22 -5.01 6.96
C LEU A 24 -2.94 -6.39 6.39
N VAL A 25 -3.02 -7.45 7.19
CA VAL A 25 -2.88 -8.82 6.70
C VAL A 25 -3.96 -9.14 5.66
N GLN A 26 -5.22 -8.80 5.94
CA GLN A 26 -6.32 -9.01 4.98
C GLN A 26 -6.11 -8.23 3.68
N ILE A 27 -5.67 -6.98 3.78
CA ILE A 27 -5.37 -6.12 2.63
C ILE A 27 -4.25 -6.70 1.78
N ARG A 28 -3.18 -7.22 2.40
CA ARG A 28 -2.04 -7.82 1.67
C ARG A 28 -2.43 -9.10 0.92
N VAL A 29 -3.33 -9.90 1.51
CA VAL A 29 -3.84 -11.13 0.89
C VAL A 29 -4.81 -10.84 -0.25
N ASN A 30 -5.68 -9.83 -0.09
CA ASN A 30 -6.66 -9.46 -1.11
C ASN A 30 -6.92 -7.93 -1.13
N PRO A 31 -6.08 -7.16 -1.85
CA PRO A 31 -6.19 -5.70 -1.91
C PRO A 31 -7.50 -5.23 -2.56
N GLU A 32 -7.98 -5.97 -3.57
CA GLU A 32 -9.20 -5.67 -4.33
C GLU A 32 -10.45 -5.72 -3.43
N ALA A 33 -10.51 -6.71 -2.52
CA ALA A 33 -11.59 -6.80 -1.54
C ALA A 33 -11.61 -5.65 -0.52
N SER A 34 -10.51 -4.88 -0.44
CA SER A 34 -10.34 -3.76 0.48
C SER A 34 -10.24 -2.41 -0.25
N ALA A 35 -10.71 -2.31 -1.49
CA ALA A 35 -10.56 -1.10 -2.32
C ALA A 35 -11.14 0.19 -1.72
N THR A 36 -12.03 0.09 -0.74
CA THR A 36 -12.62 1.23 -0.01
C THR A 36 -11.83 1.66 1.23
N VAL A 37 -10.87 0.86 1.68
CA VAL A 37 -9.99 1.23 2.79
C VAL A 37 -9.08 2.35 2.33
N ILE A 38 -8.94 3.39 3.16
CA ILE A 38 -8.01 4.49 2.95
C ILE A 38 -6.97 4.44 4.06
N ALA A 39 -5.69 4.39 3.68
CA ALA A 39 -4.58 4.35 4.63
C ALA A 39 -3.49 5.34 4.23
N GLY A 40 -2.68 5.74 5.21
CA GLY A 40 -1.53 6.59 4.95
C GLY A 40 -0.45 5.86 4.14
N CYS A 41 0.20 6.62 3.25
CA CYS A 41 1.41 6.22 2.54
C CYS A 41 2.63 6.88 3.20
N THR A 42 3.53 6.06 3.71
CA THR A 42 4.75 6.49 4.45
C THR A 42 6.00 6.45 3.59
N ALA A 43 5.85 6.38 2.26
CA ALA A 43 6.98 6.44 1.35
C ALA A 43 7.77 7.75 1.60
N PRO A 44 9.12 7.71 1.74
CA PRO A 44 9.91 8.87 2.15
C PRO A 44 9.64 10.15 1.34
N ASP A 45 9.51 10.01 0.02
CA ASP A 45 9.26 11.13 -0.90
C ASP A 45 7.89 11.80 -0.69
N ASN A 46 6.95 11.08 -0.05
CA ASN A 46 5.58 11.51 0.20
C ASN A 46 5.27 11.74 1.68
N ALA A 47 6.19 11.41 2.59
CA ALA A 47 5.94 11.42 4.03
C ALA A 47 5.47 12.79 4.55
N ALA A 48 6.05 13.87 4.04
CA ALA A 48 5.68 15.25 4.42
C ALA A 48 4.32 15.70 3.88
N ARG A 49 3.74 14.97 2.91
CA ARG A 49 2.45 15.29 2.30
C ARG A 49 1.29 14.57 2.97
N HIS A 50 1.58 13.62 3.88
CA HIS A 50 0.58 12.81 4.57
C HIS A 50 -0.45 12.22 3.62
N LEU A 51 0.02 11.70 2.48
CA LEU A 51 -0.87 11.18 1.44
C LEU A 51 -1.66 9.98 1.95
N GLN A 52 -2.92 9.92 1.54
CA GLN A 52 -3.80 8.80 1.80
C GLN A 52 -4.18 8.15 0.47
N VAL A 53 -4.10 6.83 0.43
CA VAL A 53 -4.35 6.03 -0.77
C VAL A 53 -5.20 4.81 -0.41
N ASN A 54 -5.81 4.19 -1.42
CA ASN A 54 -6.47 2.90 -1.24
C ASN A 54 -5.54 1.73 -1.60
N PRO A 55 -5.84 0.50 -1.17
CA PRO A 55 -5.03 -0.69 -1.48
C PRO A 55 -4.82 -0.98 -2.97
N THR A 56 -5.73 -0.55 -3.84
CA THR A 56 -5.69 -0.81 -5.29
C THR A 56 -4.95 0.26 -6.08
N SER A 57 -4.54 1.35 -5.42
CA SER A 57 -3.69 2.38 -6.03
C SER A 57 -2.33 1.79 -6.43
N HIS A 58 -1.68 2.40 -7.43
CA HIS A 58 -0.31 2.08 -7.81
C HIS A 58 0.66 3.10 -7.21
N CYS A 59 1.88 2.68 -6.91
CA CYS A 59 2.91 3.53 -6.31
C CYS A 59 4.24 3.36 -7.04
N ASP A 60 4.83 4.47 -7.51
CA ASP A 60 6.15 4.44 -8.16
C ASP A 60 7.28 4.11 -7.17
N GLY A 61 7.09 4.39 -5.89
CA GLY A 61 8.00 4.02 -4.79
C GLY A 61 7.65 2.69 -4.13
N TRP A 62 7.01 1.77 -4.85
CA TRP A 62 6.58 0.50 -4.29
C TRP A 62 7.77 -0.34 -3.82
N ILE A 63 7.69 -0.82 -2.57
CA ILE A 63 8.63 -1.77 -1.98
C ILE A 63 7.78 -2.89 -1.37
N PRO A 64 7.99 -4.16 -1.74
CA PRO A 64 7.19 -5.26 -1.21
C PRO A 64 7.37 -5.39 0.30
N VAL A 65 6.31 -5.79 1.00
CA VAL A 65 6.44 -6.33 2.36
C VAL A 65 7.24 -7.64 2.28
N ALA A 66 8.17 -7.86 3.21
CA ALA A 66 8.85 -9.16 3.31
C ALA A 66 7.83 -10.28 3.57
N ALA A 67 8.02 -11.43 2.91
CA ALA A 67 7.19 -12.62 3.09
C ALA A 67 7.39 -13.24 4.49
#